data_AF-A0A366ZVN6-F1
#
_entry.id   AF-A0A366ZVN6-F1
#
_cell.length_a   1.000
_cell.length_b   1.000
_cell.length_c   1.000
_cell.angle_alpha   90.00
_cell.angle_beta   90.00
_cell.angle_gamma   90.00
#
_symmetry.space_group_name_H-M   'P 1'
#
loop_
_entity.id
_entity.type
_entity.pdbx_description
1 polymer ?
#
loop_
_entity_poly.entity_id
_entity_poly.type
_entity_poly.pdbx_seq_one_letter_code
_entity_poly.pdbx_strand_id
1 'polypeptide(L)'
;MSLVVTLLATLALVDLVRWSVDEASSSRTVAAVLAGALSSLGLAWCCGPDAWPTVVVVGVVAAAVWGVTGSQRLYRDGRTGLVAAVVMAGSTLVLLPLAPAIDGPVASWYDALDFSGLTSVSVERGAVVLVGALFLLTTGNRLVRGVLAAAGTSPTAGEASLKGGRWLGPLERTFILALAMAGDLTAAAVVIAAKGILRLPEIRAPRPPGSPGMPDGEATGAPEGRARVAADDPQAVGAPDTVAEYFLVGTFTSWILALLVAGLAQLGA
;
A
#
# COMPACT_ATOMS: atom_id res chain seq x y z
N MET A 1 10.58 -18.56 -4.39
CA MET A 1 9.83 -17.28 -4.60
C MET A 1 8.32 -17.43 -4.77
N SER A 2 7.83 -18.61 -5.18
CA SER A 2 6.41 -18.88 -5.45
C SER A 2 5.43 -18.49 -4.33
N LEU A 3 5.78 -18.71 -3.05
CA LEU A 3 4.92 -18.36 -1.92
C LEU A 3 4.73 -16.84 -1.75
N VAL A 4 5.79 -16.06 -1.99
CA VAL A 4 5.72 -14.58 -1.94
C VAL A 4 4.85 -14.05 -3.07
N VAL A 5 5.05 -14.57 -4.29
CA VAL A 5 4.20 -14.25 -5.45
C VAL A 5 2.74 -14.61 -5.15
N THR A 6 2.49 -15.77 -4.53
CA THR A 6 1.15 -16.22 -4.13
C THR A 6 0.51 -15.28 -3.11
N LEU A 7 1.24 -14.90 -2.07
CA LEU A 7 0.75 -13.96 -1.07
C LEU A 7 0.36 -12.62 -1.72
N LEU A 8 1.28 -12.00 -2.46
CA LEU A 8 1.05 -10.70 -3.08
C LEU A 8 -0.09 -10.74 -4.11
N ALA A 9 -0.16 -11.78 -4.93
CA ALA A 9 -1.20 -11.93 -5.96
C ALA A 9 -2.58 -12.11 -5.32
N THR A 10 -2.66 -12.93 -4.28
CA THR A 10 -3.90 -13.19 -3.56
C THR A 10 -4.43 -11.89 -2.94
N LEU A 11 -3.58 -11.14 -2.23
CA LEU A 11 -3.94 -9.87 -1.62
C LEU A 11 -4.45 -8.89 -2.66
N ALA A 12 -3.71 -8.75 -3.76
CA ALA A 12 -4.04 -7.84 -4.84
C ALA A 12 -5.37 -8.21 -5.53
N LEU A 13 -5.63 -9.50 -5.75
CA LEU A 13 -6.86 -9.99 -6.38
C LEU A 13 -8.09 -9.85 -5.49
N VAL A 14 -7.98 -10.18 -4.20
CA VAL A 14 -9.05 -9.92 -3.22
C VAL A 14 -9.44 -8.45 -3.26
N ASP A 15 -8.44 -7.58 -3.32
CA ASP A 15 -8.61 -6.14 -3.31
C ASP A 15 -9.11 -5.54 -4.62
N LEU A 16 -8.76 -6.16 -5.75
CA LEU A 16 -9.24 -5.84 -7.09
C LEU A 16 -10.72 -6.19 -7.26
N VAL A 17 -11.13 -7.39 -6.82
CA VAL A 17 -12.54 -7.83 -6.90
C VAL A 17 -13.44 -7.02 -5.98
N ARG A 18 -12.89 -6.49 -4.88
CA ARG A 18 -13.58 -5.59 -3.95
C ARG A 18 -13.78 -4.17 -4.47
N TRP A 19 -13.27 -3.81 -5.64
CA TRP A 19 -13.18 -2.41 -6.07
C TRP A 19 -14.56 -1.73 -6.18
N SER A 20 -15.01 -1.13 -5.08
CA SER A 20 -16.19 -0.26 -4.99
C SER A 20 -15.97 0.84 -3.95
N VAL A 21 -16.58 2.00 -4.20
CA VAL A 21 -16.54 3.20 -3.34
C VAL A 21 -17.38 3.01 -2.06
N ASP A 22 -18.39 2.14 -2.12
CA ASP A 22 -19.29 1.83 -1.00
C ASP A 22 -18.74 0.72 -0.10
N GLU A 23 -19.20 0.70 1.17
CA GLU A 23 -18.95 -0.40 2.10
C GLU A 23 -19.25 -1.74 1.41
N ALA A 24 -18.23 -2.60 1.35
CA ALA A 24 -18.35 -3.88 0.67
C ALA A 24 -19.42 -4.73 1.36
N SER A 25 -20.48 -5.08 0.63
CA SER A 25 -21.50 -6.00 1.14
C SER A 25 -20.89 -7.36 1.49
N SER A 26 -21.52 -8.09 2.42
CA SER A 26 -21.05 -9.44 2.83
C SER A 26 -20.87 -10.37 1.62
N SER A 27 -21.75 -10.28 0.62
CA SER A 27 -21.64 -11.06 -0.62
C SER A 27 -20.38 -10.74 -1.43
N ARG A 28 -20.02 -9.45 -1.59
CA ARG A 28 -18.78 -9.06 -2.29
C ARG A 28 -17.53 -9.47 -1.51
N THR A 29 -17.58 -9.39 -0.18
CA THR A 29 -16.50 -9.85 0.69
C THR A 29 -16.21 -11.33 0.46
N VAL A 30 -17.27 -12.17 0.40
CA VAL A 30 -17.17 -13.60 0.09
C VAL A 30 -16.66 -13.82 -1.33
N ALA A 31 -17.22 -13.15 -2.34
CA ALA A 31 -16.79 -13.27 -3.72
C ALA A 31 -15.29 -12.94 -3.90
N ALA A 32 -14.80 -11.91 -3.20
CA ALA A 32 -13.40 -11.55 -3.22
C ALA A 32 -12.48 -12.57 -2.52
N VAL A 33 -12.91 -13.12 -1.37
CA VAL A 33 -12.18 -14.21 -0.70
C VAL A 33 -12.11 -15.44 -1.61
N LEU A 34 -13.23 -15.80 -2.24
CA LEU A 34 -13.28 -16.92 -3.18
C LEU A 34 -12.38 -16.67 -4.39
N ALA A 35 -12.39 -15.46 -4.96
CA ALA A 35 -11.51 -15.12 -6.06
C ALA A 35 -10.03 -15.22 -5.68
N GLY A 36 -9.64 -14.72 -4.51
CA GLY A 36 -8.29 -14.90 -3.96
C GLY A 36 -7.92 -16.36 -3.75
N ALA A 37 -8.80 -17.14 -3.11
CA ALA A 37 -8.60 -18.57 -2.90
C ALA A 37 -8.47 -19.35 -4.21
N LEU A 38 -9.34 -19.08 -5.19
CA LEU A 38 -9.29 -19.71 -6.52
C LEU A 38 -8.02 -19.32 -7.28
N SER A 39 -7.52 -18.10 -7.11
CA SER A 39 -6.26 -17.68 -7.72
C SER A 39 -5.06 -18.50 -7.24
N SER A 40 -5.09 -18.97 -5.98
CA SER A 40 -4.04 -19.82 -5.44
C SER A 40 -3.97 -21.20 -6.11
N LEU A 41 -5.11 -21.73 -6.60
CA LEU A 41 -5.13 -22.96 -7.40
C LEU A 41 -4.46 -22.74 -8.75
N GLY A 42 -4.73 -21.59 -9.38
CA GLY A 42 -4.07 -21.19 -10.64
C GLY A 42 -2.56 -21.02 -10.45
N LEU A 43 -2.14 -20.35 -9.37
CA LEU A 43 -0.72 -20.15 -9.06
C LEU A 43 -0.01 -21.45 -8.65
N ALA A 44 -0.72 -22.37 -7.98
CA ALA A 44 -0.21 -23.71 -7.71
C ALA A 44 0.07 -24.46 -9.01
N TRP A 45 -0.82 -24.36 -10.00
CA TRP A 45 -0.61 -24.93 -11.33
C TRP A 45 0.62 -24.35 -12.04
N CYS A 46 0.98 -23.10 -11.76
CA CYS A 46 2.21 -22.48 -12.25
C CYS A 46 3.48 -23.02 -11.58
N CYS A 47 3.35 -23.76 -10.48
CA CYS A 47 4.44 -24.36 -9.71
C CYS A 47 4.48 -25.88 -9.93
N GLY A 48 5.61 -26.51 -9.61
CA GLY A 48 5.71 -27.98 -9.61
C GLY A 48 4.72 -28.64 -8.63
N PRO A 49 4.31 -29.90 -8.87
CA PRO A 49 3.28 -30.60 -8.08
C PRO A 49 3.62 -30.68 -6.58
N ASP A 50 4.91 -30.76 -6.23
CA ASP A 50 5.38 -30.82 -4.85
C ASP A 50 5.06 -29.53 -4.06
N ALA A 51 4.95 -28.39 -4.75
CA ALA A 51 4.65 -27.10 -4.15
C ALA A 51 3.14 -26.83 -3.99
N TRP A 52 2.26 -27.59 -4.67
CA TRP A 52 0.83 -27.30 -4.74
C TRP A 52 0.16 -27.16 -3.36
N PRO A 53 0.36 -28.09 -2.40
CA PRO A 53 -0.31 -27.98 -1.11
C PRO A 53 0.07 -26.70 -0.38
N THR A 54 1.36 -26.34 -0.42
CA THR A 54 1.87 -25.15 0.28
C THR A 54 1.35 -23.85 -0.35
N VAL A 55 1.36 -23.77 -1.69
CA VAL A 55 0.86 -22.60 -2.44
C VAL A 55 -0.63 -22.39 -2.20
N VAL A 56 -1.43 -23.46 -2.30
CA VAL A 56 -2.88 -23.39 -2.08
C VAL A 56 -3.19 -23.00 -0.64
N VAL A 57 -2.56 -23.62 0.36
CA VAL A 57 -2.81 -23.30 1.77
C VAL A 57 -2.46 -21.84 2.06
N VAL A 58 -1.28 -21.37 1.63
CA VAL A 58 -0.87 -19.97 1.84
C VAL A 58 -1.84 -19.00 1.18
N GLY A 59 -2.23 -19.25 -0.08
CA GLY A 59 -3.18 -18.38 -0.78
C GLY A 59 -4.58 -18.40 -0.17
N VAL A 60 -5.13 -19.56 0.18
CA VAL A 60 -6.44 -19.65 0.84
C VAL A 60 -6.43 -18.94 2.19
N VAL A 61 -5.40 -19.16 3.02
CA VAL A 61 -5.27 -18.51 4.33
C VAL A 61 -5.11 -17.00 4.15
N ALA A 62 -4.26 -16.54 3.24
CA ALA A 62 -4.10 -15.12 2.94
C ALA A 62 -5.42 -14.48 2.49
N ALA A 63 -6.16 -15.13 1.58
CA ALA A 63 -7.45 -14.66 1.11
C ALA A 63 -8.49 -14.57 2.24
N ALA A 64 -8.58 -15.60 3.08
CA ALA A 64 -9.51 -15.64 4.20
C ALA A 64 -9.17 -14.58 5.25
N VAL A 65 -7.91 -14.52 5.69
CA VAL A 65 -7.45 -13.57 6.71
C VAL A 65 -7.61 -12.14 6.22
N TRP A 66 -7.06 -11.80 5.05
CA TRP A 66 -7.15 -10.45 4.48
C TRP A 66 -8.59 -10.06 4.17
N GLY A 67 -9.35 -11.02 3.64
CA GLY A 67 -10.73 -10.80 3.27
C GLY A 67 -11.62 -10.48 4.47
N VAL A 68 -11.46 -11.22 5.57
CA VAL A 68 -12.29 -11.07 6.77
C VAL A 68 -11.84 -9.89 7.64
N THR A 69 -10.52 -9.66 7.78
CA THR A 69 -10.00 -8.59 8.65
C THR A 69 -9.90 -7.23 7.96
N GLY A 70 -9.67 -7.20 6.65
CA GLY A 70 -9.27 -5.99 5.92
C GLY A 70 -10.39 -5.05 5.44
N SER A 71 -11.67 -5.45 5.41
CA SER A 71 -12.72 -4.66 4.74
C SER A 71 -13.33 -3.52 5.56
N GLN A 72 -13.52 -3.68 6.86
CA GLN A 72 -14.25 -2.69 7.69
C GLN A 72 -13.43 -2.14 8.86
N ARG A 73 -12.43 -2.89 9.33
CA ARG A 73 -11.65 -2.52 10.52
C ARG A 73 -10.52 -1.55 10.19
N LEU A 74 -9.87 -1.75 9.04
CA LEU A 74 -8.72 -0.94 8.58
C LEU A 74 -9.01 0.56 8.50
N TYR A 75 -10.25 0.93 8.17
CA TYR A 75 -10.69 2.31 8.04
C TYR A 75 -11.24 2.91 9.34
N ARG A 76 -11.71 2.07 10.27
CA ARG A 76 -12.28 2.51 11.55
C ARG A 76 -11.23 2.71 12.64
N ASP A 77 -10.16 1.92 12.60
CA ASP A 77 -9.11 1.94 13.61
C ASP A 77 -7.74 1.89 12.92
N GLY A 78 -7.02 3.01 12.96
CA GLY A 78 -5.69 3.13 12.36
C GLY A 78 -4.70 2.06 12.85
N ARG A 79 -4.85 1.58 14.10
CA ARG A 79 -4.01 0.49 14.63
C ARG A 79 -4.12 -0.79 13.81
N THR A 80 -5.32 -1.09 13.31
CA THR A 80 -5.54 -2.30 12.49
C THR A 80 -4.83 -2.20 11.13
N GLY A 81 -4.73 -0.99 10.57
CA GLY A 81 -3.94 -0.69 9.38
C GLY A 81 -2.45 -0.98 9.57
N LEU A 82 -1.88 -0.52 10.69
CA LEU A 82 -0.48 -0.76 11.02
C LEU A 82 -0.21 -2.24 11.30
N VAL A 83 -1.08 -2.91 12.07
CA VAL A 83 -0.97 -4.36 12.32
C VAL A 83 -1.01 -5.14 11.02
N ALA A 84 -1.90 -4.80 10.08
CA ALA A 84 -1.98 -5.45 8.79
C ALA A 84 -0.69 -5.28 7.97
N ALA A 85 -0.09 -4.09 7.96
CA ALA A 85 1.20 -3.84 7.31
C ALA A 85 2.33 -4.69 7.93
N VAL A 86 2.40 -4.74 9.26
CA VAL A 86 3.42 -5.50 10.00
C VAL A 86 3.25 -7.01 9.78
N VAL A 87 2.03 -7.53 9.88
CA VAL A 87 1.73 -8.95 9.64
C VAL A 87 2.08 -9.33 8.21
N MET A 88 1.81 -8.47 7.23
CA MET A 88 2.18 -8.71 5.83
C MET A 88 3.69 -8.74 5.64
N ALA A 89 4.42 -7.75 6.18
CA ALA A 89 5.88 -7.71 6.12
C ALA A 89 6.49 -8.96 6.78
N GLY A 90 6.00 -9.32 7.98
CA GLY A 90 6.43 -10.52 8.70
C GLY A 90 6.12 -11.81 7.94
N SER A 91 4.92 -11.94 7.37
CA SER A 91 4.53 -13.10 6.55
C SER A 91 5.44 -13.23 5.32
N THR A 92 5.76 -12.12 4.67
CA THR A 92 6.66 -12.11 3.51
C THR A 92 8.06 -12.59 3.89
N LEU A 93 8.62 -12.09 5.01
CA LEU A 93 9.93 -12.51 5.51
C LEU A 93 9.97 -13.99 5.90
N VAL A 94 8.90 -14.50 6.51
CA VAL A 94 8.78 -15.92 6.88
C VAL A 94 8.66 -16.82 5.66
N LEU A 95 7.89 -16.41 4.64
CA LEU A 95 7.67 -17.22 3.44
C LEU A 95 8.88 -17.23 2.51
N LEU A 96 9.72 -16.19 2.54
CA LEU A 96 10.86 -16.04 1.64
C LEU A 96 11.81 -17.26 1.63
N PRO A 97 12.33 -17.77 2.77
CA PRO A 97 13.22 -18.94 2.79
C PRO A 97 12.50 -20.28 2.53
N LEU A 98 11.17 -20.33 2.66
CA LEU A 98 10.37 -21.54 2.47
C LEU A 98 9.87 -21.70 1.03
N ALA A 99 10.05 -20.67 0.19
CA ALA A 99 9.38 -20.59 -1.09
C ALA A 99 10.10 -21.42 -2.16
N PRO A 100 9.51 -22.51 -2.69
CA PRO A 100 10.09 -23.24 -3.81
C PRO A 100 10.28 -22.33 -5.04
N ALA A 101 11.17 -22.76 -5.93
CA ALA A 101 11.41 -22.12 -7.21
C ALA A 101 10.17 -22.25 -8.13
N ILE A 102 10.08 -21.40 -9.15
CA ILE A 102 8.97 -21.41 -10.10
C ILE A 102 9.37 -22.27 -11.29
N ASP A 103 9.01 -23.55 -11.25
CA ASP A 103 9.57 -24.57 -12.17
C ASP A 103 8.50 -25.19 -13.09
N GLY A 104 7.29 -24.61 -13.13
CA GLY A 104 6.12 -25.19 -13.78
C GLY A 104 5.87 -24.73 -15.23
N PRO A 105 4.66 -24.98 -15.78
CA PRO A 105 4.29 -24.61 -17.16
C PRO A 105 4.46 -23.13 -17.50
N VAL A 106 4.40 -22.26 -16.49
CA VAL A 106 4.62 -20.82 -16.67
C VAL A 106 6.10 -20.51 -16.89
N ALA A 107 7.00 -21.23 -16.22
CA ALA A 107 8.43 -21.07 -16.45
C ALA A 107 8.80 -21.52 -17.87
N SER A 108 8.31 -22.68 -18.30
CA SER A 108 8.56 -23.16 -19.66
C SER A 108 7.93 -22.27 -20.75
N TRP A 109 6.73 -21.73 -20.50
CA TRP A 109 6.13 -20.73 -21.40
C TRP A 109 6.96 -19.44 -21.46
N TYR A 110 7.46 -18.97 -20.31
CA TYR A 110 8.28 -17.77 -20.23
C TYR A 110 9.63 -17.95 -20.93
N ASP A 111 10.28 -19.10 -20.74
CA ASP A 111 11.54 -19.43 -21.41
C ASP A 111 11.37 -19.60 -22.94
N ALA A 112 10.17 -19.96 -23.39
CA ALA A 112 9.83 -20.02 -24.81
C ALA A 112 9.57 -18.64 -25.44
N LEU A 113 9.49 -17.56 -24.64
CA LEU A 113 9.34 -16.20 -25.15
C LEU A 113 10.66 -15.72 -25.76
N ASP A 114 10.76 -15.73 -27.08
CA ASP A 114 11.93 -15.22 -27.82
C ASP A 114 11.96 -13.68 -27.91
N PHE A 115 11.87 -13.01 -26.75
CA PHE A 115 11.98 -11.56 -26.64
C PHE A 115 13.33 -11.20 -26.04
N SER A 116 14.16 -10.48 -26.81
CA SER A 116 15.52 -10.07 -26.41
C SER A 116 15.59 -9.23 -25.12
N GLY A 117 14.51 -8.56 -24.73
CA GLY A 117 14.42 -7.81 -23.47
C GLY A 117 14.17 -8.67 -22.23
N LEU A 118 13.66 -9.90 -22.39
CA LEU A 118 13.32 -10.81 -21.28
C LEU A 118 14.39 -11.86 -21.01
N THR A 119 15.33 -12.08 -21.94
CA THR A 119 16.42 -13.07 -21.78
C THR A 119 17.34 -12.82 -20.58
N SER A 120 17.35 -11.61 -20.04
CA SER A 120 18.13 -11.22 -18.85
C SER A 120 17.31 -11.20 -17.55
N VAL A 121 16.02 -11.52 -17.62
CA VAL A 121 15.08 -11.46 -16.49
C VAL A 121 14.63 -12.88 -16.14
N SER A 122 14.83 -13.30 -14.89
CA SER A 122 14.32 -14.59 -14.41
C SER A 122 12.78 -14.57 -14.31
N VAL A 123 12.18 -15.76 -14.42
CA VAL A 123 10.72 -15.95 -14.26
C VAL A 123 10.26 -15.43 -12.90
N GLU A 124 11.02 -15.70 -11.84
CA GLU A 124 10.73 -15.22 -10.48
C GLU A 124 10.74 -13.69 -10.41
N ARG A 125 11.77 -13.04 -10.96
CA ARG A 125 11.86 -11.58 -10.97
C ARG A 125 10.69 -10.96 -11.75
N GLY A 126 10.38 -11.51 -12.92
CA GLY A 126 9.24 -11.07 -13.72
C GLY A 126 7.91 -11.20 -12.97
N ALA A 127 7.69 -12.35 -12.31
CA ALA A 127 6.49 -12.61 -11.52
C ALA A 127 6.35 -11.65 -10.32
N VAL A 128 7.44 -11.41 -9.58
CA VAL A 128 7.43 -10.47 -8.44
C VAL A 128 7.17 -9.03 -8.90
N VAL A 129 7.76 -8.60 -10.01
CA VAL A 129 7.50 -7.25 -10.57
C VAL A 129 6.04 -7.10 -10.99
N LEU A 130 5.50 -8.09 -11.73
CA LEU A 130 4.11 -8.06 -12.22
C LEU A 130 3.11 -8.03 -11.06
N VAL A 131 3.22 -8.99 -10.15
CA VAL A 131 2.32 -9.12 -9.02
C VAL A 131 2.53 -8.00 -8.00
N GLY A 132 3.78 -7.58 -7.79
CA GLY A 132 4.14 -6.46 -6.95
C GLY A 132 3.56 -5.14 -7.45
N ALA A 133 3.58 -4.88 -8.77
CA ALA A 133 2.92 -3.72 -9.36
C ALA A 133 1.39 -3.77 -9.13
N LEU A 134 0.75 -4.93 -9.34
CA LEU A 134 -0.68 -5.11 -9.07
C LEU A 134 -1.02 -4.89 -7.59
N PHE A 135 -0.20 -5.45 -6.69
CA PHE A 135 -0.29 -5.26 -5.24
C PHE A 135 -0.17 -3.80 -4.87
N LEU A 136 0.83 -3.09 -5.41
CA LEU A 136 0.97 -1.65 -5.21
C LEU A 136 -0.33 -0.99 -5.66
N LEU A 137 -0.75 -1.13 -6.91
CA LEU A 137 -1.96 -0.51 -7.49
C LEU A 137 -3.25 -0.75 -6.67
N THR A 138 -3.37 -1.89 -5.99
CA THR A 138 -4.57 -2.27 -5.23
C THR A 138 -4.35 -2.17 -3.73
N THR A 139 -3.79 -3.21 -3.11
CA THR A 139 -3.57 -3.35 -1.67
C THR A 139 -2.71 -2.25 -1.06
N GLY A 140 -1.72 -1.76 -1.80
CA GLY A 140 -0.89 -0.62 -1.38
C GLY A 140 -1.71 0.61 -1.02
N ASN A 141 -2.84 0.87 -1.70
CA ASN A 141 -3.73 1.97 -1.35
C ASN A 141 -4.34 1.82 0.04
N ARG A 142 -4.80 0.60 0.37
CA ARG A 142 -5.43 0.32 1.65
C ARG A 142 -4.42 0.42 2.78
N LEU A 143 -3.20 -0.06 2.56
CA LEU A 143 -2.12 0.05 3.54
C LEU A 143 -1.73 1.51 3.80
N VAL A 144 -1.51 2.31 2.75
CA VAL A 144 -1.17 3.73 2.91
C VAL A 144 -2.28 4.46 3.69
N ARG A 145 -3.55 4.21 3.33
CA ARG A 145 -4.69 4.80 4.06
C ARG A 145 -4.78 4.33 5.51
N GLY A 146 -4.51 3.05 5.78
CA GLY A 146 -4.47 2.50 7.14
C GLY A 146 -3.35 3.12 7.98
N VAL A 147 -2.17 3.33 7.39
CA VAL A 147 -1.04 3.99 8.07
C VAL A 147 -1.33 5.47 8.31
N LEU A 148 -1.93 6.17 7.35
CA LEU A 148 -2.37 7.57 7.52
C LEU A 148 -3.41 7.69 8.65
N ALA A 149 -4.36 6.75 8.73
CA ALA A 149 -5.31 6.68 9.83
C ALA A 149 -4.62 6.38 11.17
N ALA A 150 -3.58 5.53 11.17
CA ALA A 150 -2.78 5.24 12.36
C ALA A 150 -1.99 6.47 12.86
N ALA A 151 -1.53 7.31 11.93
CA ALA A 151 -0.85 8.56 12.20
C ALA A 151 -1.81 9.69 12.62
N GLY A 152 -3.12 9.46 12.66
CA GLY A 152 -4.11 10.51 12.99
C GLY A 152 -4.36 11.52 11.87
N THR A 153 -3.75 11.34 10.70
CA THR A 153 -3.92 12.20 9.52
C THR A 153 -5.06 11.66 8.65
N SER A 154 -6.29 12.10 8.89
CA SER A 154 -7.45 11.56 8.15
C SER A 154 -7.49 12.02 6.68
N PRO A 155 -7.79 11.13 5.71
CA PRO A 155 -7.98 11.47 4.30
C PRO A 155 -9.08 12.49 4.00
N THR A 156 -10.02 12.71 4.94
CA THR A 156 -11.18 13.60 4.76
C THR A 156 -10.81 15.09 4.64
N ALA A 157 -9.61 15.50 5.07
CA ALA A 157 -9.17 16.89 5.00
C ALA A 157 -8.67 17.33 3.62
N GLY A 158 -8.13 16.41 2.81
CA GLY A 158 -7.38 16.74 1.58
C GLY A 158 -7.86 16.07 0.29
N GLU A 159 -8.63 14.97 0.36
CA GLU A 159 -9.04 14.21 -0.84
C GLU A 159 -10.35 14.74 -1.49
N ALA A 160 -11.13 15.58 -0.81
CA ALA A 160 -12.42 16.07 -1.32
C ALA A 160 -12.32 17.04 -2.51
N SER A 161 -11.12 17.55 -2.85
CA SER A 161 -10.97 18.65 -3.80
C SER A 161 -10.40 18.28 -5.19
N LEU A 162 -9.90 17.07 -5.43
CA LEU A 162 -9.20 16.77 -6.70
C LEU A 162 -9.69 15.48 -7.36
N LYS A 163 -10.54 15.63 -8.39
CA LYS A 163 -11.06 14.55 -9.25
C LYS A 163 -9.98 13.67 -9.90
N GLY A 164 -8.71 14.10 -9.91
CA GLY A 164 -7.55 13.35 -10.41
C GLY A 164 -6.70 12.62 -9.35
N GLY A 165 -6.94 12.84 -8.05
CA GLY A 165 -6.08 12.35 -6.96
C GLY A 165 -6.07 10.83 -6.76
N ARG A 166 -7.10 10.12 -7.23
CA ARG A 166 -7.28 8.67 -6.98
C ARG A 166 -6.23 7.79 -7.65
N TRP A 167 -5.67 8.23 -8.77
CA TRP A 167 -4.67 7.47 -9.54
C TRP A 167 -3.25 8.01 -9.38
N LEU A 168 -3.08 9.24 -8.89
CA LEU A 168 -1.77 9.87 -8.79
C LEU A 168 -0.85 9.10 -7.83
N GLY A 169 -1.31 8.81 -6.61
CA GLY A 169 -0.54 8.01 -5.64
C GLY A 169 -0.18 6.61 -6.15
N PRO A 170 -1.13 5.84 -6.71
CA PRO A 170 -0.84 4.57 -7.37
C PRO A 170 0.18 4.62 -8.50
N LEU A 171 0.12 5.65 -9.34
CA LEU A 171 1.03 5.82 -10.46
C LEU A 171 2.43 6.15 -9.97
N GLU A 172 2.57 7.05 -8.99
CA GLU A 172 3.88 7.42 -8.44
C GLU A 172 4.62 6.23 -7.85
N ARG A 173 3.97 5.39 -7.04
CA ARG A 173 4.63 4.20 -6.47
C ARG A 173 5.02 3.18 -7.53
N THR A 174 4.22 3.05 -8.59
CA THR A 174 4.52 2.14 -9.71
C THR A 174 5.66 2.71 -10.56
N PHE A 175 5.74 4.04 -10.67
CA PHE A 175 6.84 4.75 -11.31
C PHE A 175 8.15 4.62 -10.52
N ILE A 176 8.09 4.76 -9.19
CA ILE A 176 9.24 4.50 -8.29
C ILE A 176 9.70 3.05 -8.42
N LEU A 177 8.77 2.08 -8.45
CA LEU A 177 9.11 0.67 -8.70
C LEU A 177 9.84 0.54 -10.04
N ALA A 178 9.32 1.14 -11.12
CA ALA A 178 9.96 1.09 -12.44
C ALA A 178 11.39 1.68 -12.42
N LEU A 179 11.59 2.82 -11.77
CA LEU A 179 12.91 3.43 -11.62
C LEU A 179 13.87 2.56 -10.80
N ALA A 180 13.39 1.97 -9.70
CA ALA A 180 14.17 1.05 -8.89
C ALA A 180 14.55 -0.23 -9.68
N MET A 181 13.63 -0.76 -10.49
CA MET A 181 13.89 -1.90 -11.37
C MET A 181 14.87 -1.56 -12.50
N ALA A 182 14.86 -0.31 -12.98
CA ALA A 182 15.84 0.21 -13.94
C ALA A 182 17.22 0.49 -13.31
N GLY A 183 17.36 0.37 -11.99
CA GLY A 183 18.58 0.68 -11.25
C GLY A 183 18.82 2.18 -11.03
N ASP A 184 17.87 3.04 -11.42
CA ASP A 184 17.99 4.49 -11.29
C ASP A 184 17.34 5.00 -10.00
N LEU A 185 17.98 4.65 -8.88
CA LEU A 185 17.58 5.14 -7.57
C LEU A 185 17.76 6.67 -7.45
N THR A 186 18.64 7.26 -8.25
CA THR A 186 18.87 8.70 -8.29
C THR A 186 17.67 9.42 -8.88
N ALA A 187 17.14 8.97 -10.02
CA ALA A 187 15.91 9.51 -10.58
C ALA A 187 14.72 9.33 -9.63
N ALA A 188 14.63 8.17 -8.96
CA ALA A 188 13.58 7.96 -7.94
C ALA A 188 13.69 8.99 -6.80
N ALA A 189 14.91 9.28 -6.32
CA ALA A 189 15.16 10.29 -5.30
C ALA A 189 14.82 11.71 -5.79
N VAL A 190 15.14 12.05 -7.05
CA VAL A 190 14.82 13.35 -7.66
C VAL A 190 13.30 13.56 -7.74
N VAL A 191 12.53 12.54 -8.13
CA VAL A 191 11.06 12.61 -8.19
C VAL A 191 10.46 12.93 -6.81
N ILE A 192 10.99 12.31 -5.76
CA ILE A 192 10.55 12.54 -4.38
C ILE A 192 10.95 13.95 -3.92
N ALA A 193 12.18 14.37 -4.20
CA ALA A 193 12.65 15.71 -3.87
C ALA A 193 11.79 16.79 -4.55
N ALA A 194 11.49 16.61 -5.84
CA ALA A 194 10.61 17.50 -6.59
C ALA A 194 9.20 17.54 -5.96
N LYS A 195 8.63 16.39 -5.60
CA LYS A 195 7.33 16.29 -4.94
C LYS A 195 7.32 17.04 -3.60
N GLY A 196 8.41 16.97 -2.82
CA GLY A 196 8.58 17.72 -1.58
C GLY A 196 8.70 19.24 -1.79
N ILE A 197 9.46 19.66 -2.81
CA ILE A 197 9.65 21.09 -3.14
C ILE A 197 8.36 21.75 -3.61
N LEU A 198 7.56 21.06 -4.44
CA LEU A 198 6.29 21.60 -4.94
C LEU A 198 5.26 21.86 -3.83
N ARG A 199 5.42 21.21 -2.67
CA ARG A 199 4.52 21.33 -1.52
C ARG A 199 4.93 22.41 -0.52
N LEU A 200 6.16 22.92 -0.59
CA LEU A 200 6.68 23.96 0.32
C LEU A 200 5.80 25.22 0.40
N PRO A 201 5.19 25.72 -0.69
CA PRO A 201 4.28 26.86 -0.64
C PRO A 201 3.04 26.61 0.23
N GLU A 202 2.51 25.38 0.23
CA GLU A 202 1.32 24.99 1.01
C GLU A 202 1.62 24.93 2.52
N ILE A 203 2.85 24.54 2.88
CA ILE A 203 3.31 24.48 4.28
C ILE A 203 3.58 25.89 4.84
N ARG A 204 3.99 26.84 3.98
CA ARG A 204 4.32 28.22 4.38
C ARG A 204 3.12 29.16 4.35
N ALA A 205 1.95 28.70 3.92
CA ALA A 205 0.77 29.53 3.81
C ALA A 205 0.33 30.05 5.20
N PRO A 206 0.24 31.38 5.40
CA PRO A 206 -0.17 31.94 6.68
C PRO A 206 -1.57 31.48 7.10
N ARG A 207 -1.75 31.17 8.38
CA ARG A 207 -3.05 30.81 8.95
C ARG A 207 -4.02 32.00 8.84
N PRO A 208 -5.26 31.82 8.35
CA PRO A 208 -6.21 32.92 8.20
C PRO A 208 -6.54 33.57 9.56
N PRO A 209 -6.67 34.91 9.62
CA PRO A 209 -7.02 35.64 10.85
C PRO A 209 -8.37 35.17 11.39
N GLY A 210 -8.46 34.93 12.71
CA GLY A 210 -9.67 34.44 13.39
C GLY A 210 -9.69 32.95 13.74
N SER A 211 -8.56 32.24 13.58
CA SER A 211 -8.42 30.86 14.08
C SER A 211 -8.29 30.83 15.61
N PRO A 212 -8.90 29.83 16.30
CA PRO A 212 -8.82 29.71 17.77
C PRO A 212 -7.36 29.64 18.22
N GLY A 213 -6.96 30.55 19.12
CA GLY A 213 -5.59 30.63 19.63
C GLY A 213 -4.80 31.87 19.21
N MET A 214 -5.36 32.74 18.37
CA MET A 214 -4.87 34.13 18.32
C MET A 214 -5.26 34.77 19.66
N PRO A 215 -4.30 35.25 20.49
CA PRO A 215 -4.67 36.08 21.62
C PRO A 215 -5.20 37.39 21.04
N ASP A 216 -6.52 37.49 20.96
CA ASP A 216 -7.17 38.79 20.86
C ASP A 216 -6.62 39.61 22.02
N GLY A 217 -6.18 40.83 21.70
CA GLY A 217 -5.63 41.75 22.69
C GLY A 217 -6.49 41.74 23.95
N GLU A 218 -5.82 41.44 25.07
CA GLU A 218 -6.15 41.92 26.40
C GLU A 218 -7.63 41.75 26.84
N ALA A 219 -7.95 40.58 27.42
CA ALA A 219 -8.99 40.49 28.44
C ALA A 219 -8.69 39.39 29.46
N THR A 220 -8.42 39.84 30.67
CA THR A 220 -8.15 39.14 31.93
C THR A 220 -9.23 38.14 32.37
N GLY A 221 -8.81 36.95 32.84
CA GLY A 221 -9.53 36.15 33.86
C GLY A 221 -9.85 34.68 33.54
N ALA A 222 -8.99 33.75 34.00
CA ALA A 222 -9.16 32.34 34.49
C ALA A 222 -10.14 31.32 33.80
N PRO A 223 -10.09 29.98 34.05
CA PRO A 223 -9.09 29.11 34.74
C PRO A 223 -8.56 27.92 33.88
N GLU A 224 -7.65 27.14 34.47
CA GLU A 224 -6.79 26.03 33.94
C GLU A 224 -7.49 24.76 33.38
N GLY A 225 -8.66 24.86 32.74
CA GLY A 225 -9.40 23.71 32.22
C GLY A 225 -9.21 23.36 30.73
N ARG A 226 -8.57 24.23 29.93
CA ARG A 226 -8.61 24.12 28.44
C ARG A 226 -7.62 23.15 27.81
N ALA A 227 -6.64 22.63 28.54
CA ALA A 227 -5.58 21.80 27.96
C ALA A 227 -6.05 20.41 27.48
N ARG A 228 -7.23 19.93 27.90
CA ARG A 228 -7.80 18.65 27.43
C ARG A 228 -8.88 18.79 26.35
N VAL A 229 -9.36 20.00 26.08
CA VAL A 229 -10.42 20.25 25.08
C VAL A 229 -9.82 20.60 23.71
N ALA A 230 -8.56 21.04 23.65
CA ALA A 230 -7.87 21.34 22.38
C ALA A 230 -7.52 20.10 21.54
N ALA A 231 -7.54 18.90 22.14
CA ALA A 231 -7.25 17.64 21.42
C ALA A 231 -8.41 17.17 20.54
N ASP A 232 -9.59 17.80 20.64
CA ASP A 232 -10.83 17.36 20.00
C ASP A 232 -11.46 18.49 19.15
N ASP A 233 -10.64 19.45 18.68
CA ASP A 233 -11.12 20.52 17.80
C ASP A 233 -11.19 20.04 16.33
N PRO A 234 -12.38 19.82 15.76
CA PRO A 234 -12.55 19.40 14.37
C PRO A 234 -12.08 20.47 13.35
N GLN A 235 -11.69 21.68 13.80
CA GLN A 235 -11.17 22.76 12.94
C GLN A 235 -9.62 22.84 12.89
N ALA A 236 -8.89 22.01 13.67
CA ALA A 236 -7.45 21.82 13.49
C ALA A 236 -7.11 21.09 12.17
N VAL A 237 -8.13 20.55 11.49
CA VAL A 237 -8.10 19.71 10.28
C VAL A 237 -7.60 20.44 9.01
N GLY A 238 -7.14 21.68 9.12
CA GLY A 238 -6.51 22.44 8.03
C GLY A 238 -5.27 23.23 8.46
N ALA A 239 -4.63 22.87 9.57
CA ALA A 239 -3.36 23.47 9.95
C ALA A 239 -2.22 23.07 8.99
N PRO A 240 -1.27 23.97 8.67
CA PRO A 240 -0.12 23.66 7.82
C PRO A 240 0.62 22.39 8.26
N ASP A 241 0.71 22.18 9.58
CA ASP A 241 1.36 21.02 10.18
C ASP A 241 0.65 19.70 9.85
N THR A 242 -0.68 19.66 9.91
CA THR A 242 -1.49 18.47 9.58
C THR A 242 -1.38 18.09 8.10
N VAL A 243 -1.30 19.09 7.21
CA VAL A 243 -1.12 18.86 5.76
C VAL A 243 0.29 18.35 5.48
N ALA A 244 1.30 18.91 6.14
CA ALA A 244 2.68 18.45 6.04
C ALA A 244 2.83 17.01 6.53
N GLU A 245 2.22 16.66 7.67
CA GLU A 245 2.24 15.32 8.24
C GLU A 245 1.58 14.28 7.33
N TYR A 246 0.37 14.58 6.82
CA TYR A 246 -0.32 13.71 5.86
C TYR A 246 0.55 13.42 4.63
N PHE A 247 1.16 14.47 4.06
CA PHE A 247 2.00 14.34 2.89
C PHE A 247 3.25 13.50 3.17
N LEU A 248 3.92 13.77 4.29
CA LEU A 248 5.15 13.09 4.68
C LEU A 248 4.87 11.61 4.92
N VAL A 249 3.89 11.28 5.76
CA VAL A 249 3.53 9.89 6.08
C VAL A 249 3.08 9.14 4.83
N GLY A 250 2.24 9.75 3.99
CA GLY A 250 1.76 9.12 2.77
C GLY A 250 2.86 8.84 1.75
N THR A 251 3.79 9.79 1.58
CA THR A 251 4.92 9.66 0.64
C THR A 251 5.93 8.62 1.13
N PHE A 252 6.32 8.67 2.41
CA PHE A 252 7.25 7.69 2.98
C PHE A 252 6.68 6.26 2.95
N THR A 253 5.41 6.09 3.32
CA THR A 253 4.77 4.77 3.29
C THR A 253 4.73 4.20 1.87
N SER A 254 4.37 5.03 0.89
CA SER A 254 4.33 4.62 -0.52
C SER A 254 5.70 4.23 -1.05
N TRP A 255 6.75 4.97 -0.67
CA TRP A 255 8.13 4.69 -1.07
C TRP A 255 8.66 3.40 -0.48
N ILE A 256 8.44 3.18 0.83
CA ILE A 256 8.83 1.93 1.52
C ILE A 256 8.18 0.74 0.83
N LEU A 257 6.87 0.81 0.53
CA LEU A 257 6.19 -0.28 -0.18
C LEU A 257 6.78 -0.54 -1.56
N ALA A 258 7.04 0.50 -2.35
CA ALA A 258 7.63 0.35 -3.69
C ALA A 258 9.04 -0.26 -3.64
N LEU A 259 9.88 0.20 -2.71
CA LEU A 259 11.24 -0.32 -2.53
C LEU A 259 11.28 -1.73 -1.96
N LEU A 260 10.35 -2.10 -1.08
CA LEU A 260 10.22 -3.48 -0.60
C LEU A 260 9.89 -4.42 -1.76
N VAL A 261 8.95 -4.04 -2.63
CA VAL A 261 8.64 -4.82 -3.84
C VAL A 261 9.85 -4.90 -4.77
N ALA A 262 10.57 -3.80 -4.99
CA ALA A 262 11.79 -3.80 -5.80
C ALA A 262 12.88 -4.71 -5.19
N GLY A 263 13.06 -4.67 -3.86
CA GLY A 263 14.00 -5.52 -3.14
C GLY A 263 13.64 -7.00 -3.27
N LEU A 264 12.36 -7.36 -3.15
CA LEU A 264 11.90 -8.72 -3.40
C LEU A 264 12.18 -9.18 -4.83
N ALA A 265 12.01 -8.29 -5.82
CA ALA A 265 12.31 -8.60 -7.22
C ALA A 265 13.81 -8.83 -7.46
N GLN A 266 14.69 -8.12 -6.74
CA GLN A 266 16.13 -8.33 -6.77
C GLN A 266 16.55 -9.64 -6.08
N LEU A 267 15.82 -10.08 -5.06
CA LEU A 267 16.07 -11.36 -4.36
C LEU A 267 15.58 -12.57 -5.16
N GLY A 268 14.65 -12.37 -6.08
CA GLY A 268 14.20 -13.38 -7.04
C GLY A 268 15.03 -13.40 -8.34
N ALA A 269 16.17 -12.71 -8.39
CA ALA A 269 17.10 -12.74 -9.52
C ALA A 269 18.06 -13.94 -9.44
#